data_AF-J1K1W2-F1
#
_entry.id   AF-J1K1W2-F1
#
_cell.length_a   1.000
_cell.length_b   1.000
_cell.length_c   1.000
_cell.angle_alpha   90.00
_cell.angle_beta   90.00
_cell.angle_gamma   90.00
#
_symmetry.space_group_name_H-M   'P 1'
#
loop_
_entity.id
_entity.type
_entity.pdbx_description
1 polymer ?
#
loop_
_entity_poly.entity_id
_entity_poly.type
_entity_poly.pdbx_seq_one_letter_code
_entity_poly.pdbx_strand_id
1 'polypeptide(L)'
;MKKLIVFFVLGFFFLTTTASQATNAIVTRNLNLRAGPSIHHALRGFIPAGHLITVYSCKNNWCQINYDSQTGWVSSRYLSFKNGNDLYYTYTISSSSIIYHHY
;
A
#
# COMPACT_ATOMS: atom_id res chain seq x y z
N MET A 1 -53.29 -25.31 -14.13
CA MET A 1 -52.09 -25.46 -13.28
C MET A 1 -50.85 -25.40 -14.16
N LYS A 2 -50.24 -24.22 -14.31
CA LYS A 2 -49.03 -24.03 -15.15
C LYS A 2 -47.80 -24.39 -14.31
N LYS A 3 -46.96 -25.28 -14.83
CA LYS A 3 -45.80 -25.87 -14.16
C LYS A 3 -44.71 -24.80 -13.92
N LEU A 4 -44.27 -24.65 -12.67
CA LEU A 4 -43.08 -23.88 -12.31
C LEU A 4 -41.84 -24.53 -12.92
N ILE A 5 -41.07 -23.77 -13.68
CA ILE A 5 -39.70 -24.12 -14.03
C ILE A 5 -38.79 -23.26 -13.16
N VAL A 6 -38.24 -23.89 -12.14
CA VAL A 6 -37.19 -23.35 -11.27
C VAL A 6 -35.86 -23.51 -12.02
N PHE A 7 -35.33 -22.42 -12.56
CA PHE A 7 -33.91 -22.35 -12.93
C PHE A 7 -33.16 -21.66 -11.78
N PHE A 8 -32.78 -22.44 -10.78
CA PHE A 8 -31.85 -22.02 -9.74
C PHE A 8 -30.45 -22.08 -10.34
N VAL A 9 -30.09 -21.06 -11.14
CA VAL A 9 -28.71 -20.87 -11.56
C VAL A 9 -27.96 -20.34 -10.35
N LEU A 10 -27.44 -21.26 -9.53
CA LEU A 10 -26.34 -21.03 -8.58
C LEU A 10 -25.11 -20.62 -9.40
N GLY A 11 -25.12 -19.40 -9.92
CA GLY A 11 -23.93 -18.77 -10.45
C GLY A 11 -23.00 -18.53 -9.27
N PHE A 12 -22.03 -19.41 -9.09
CA PHE A 12 -20.93 -19.23 -8.16
C PHE A 12 -20.14 -18.01 -8.64
N PHE A 13 -20.52 -16.83 -8.18
CA PHE A 13 -19.77 -15.60 -8.40
C PHE A 13 -18.45 -15.79 -7.64
N PHE A 14 -17.41 -16.20 -8.36
CA PHE A 14 -16.05 -16.28 -7.82
C PHE A 14 -15.63 -14.86 -7.45
N LEU A 15 -15.85 -14.50 -6.17
CA LEU A 15 -15.31 -13.30 -5.56
C LEU A 15 -13.80 -13.49 -5.49
N THR A 16 -13.09 -13.09 -6.54
CA THR A 16 -11.63 -13.07 -6.53
C THR A 16 -11.19 -11.96 -5.59
N THR A 17 -10.96 -12.32 -4.33
CA THR A 17 -10.35 -11.42 -3.36
C THR A 17 -8.89 -11.24 -3.75
N THR A 18 -8.59 -10.14 -4.43
CA THR A 18 -7.20 -9.73 -4.60
C THR A 18 -6.66 -9.37 -3.22
N ALA A 19 -5.73 -10.17 -2.71
CA ALA A 19 -5.03 -9.84 -1.49
C ALA A 19 -4.22 -8.56 -1.74
N SER A 20 -4.61 -7.45 -1.10
CA SER A 20 -3.76 -6.26 -1.05
C SER A 20 -2.52 -6.61 -0.23
N GLN A 21 -1.37 -6.64 -0.89
CA GLN A 21 -0.09 -6.94 -0.24
C GLN A 21 0.39 -5.70 0.50
N ALA A 22 -0.05 -5.56 1.76
CA ALA A 22 0.48 -4.56 2.66
C ALA A 22 1.91 -4.96 3.06
N THR A 23 2.84 -4.00 3.00
CA THR A 23 4.24 -4.19 3.40
C THR A 23 4.62 -3.17 4.46
N ASN A 24 5.53 -3.56 5.35
CA ASN A 24 5.99 -2.67 6.41
C ASN A 24 7.18 -1.84 5.93
N ALA A 25 7.29 -0.60 6.40
CA ALA A 25 8.45 0.25 6.15
C ALA A 25 8.80 1.10 7.36
N ILE A 26 10.07 1.44 7.50
CA ILE A 26 10.58 2.41 8.47
C ILE A 26 10.74 3.76 7.77
N VAL A 27 10.24 4.81 8.41
CA VAL A 27 10.44 6.18 7.96
C VAL A 27 11.87 6.62 8.27
N THR A 28 12.68 6.95 7.26
CA THR A 28 14.11 7.25 7.45
C THR A 28 14.38 8.70 7.83
N ARG A 29 13.43 9.60 7.54
CA ARG A 29 13.45 11.02 7.91
C ARG A 29 12.04 11.52 8.16
N ASN A 30 11.94 12.59 8.95
CA ASN A 30 10.74 13.39 9.16
C ASN A 30 9.90 13.54 7.85
N LEU A 31 8.70 12.95 7.84
CA LEU A 31 7.94 12.70 6.62
C LEU A 31 6.54 13.32 6.67
N ASN A 32 6.20 14.03 5.60
CA ASN A 32 4.89 14.67 5.45
C ASN A 32 3.85 13.67 4.94
N LEU A 33 2.74 13.53 5.66
CA LEU A 33 1.56 12.78 5.23
C LEU A 33 0.66 13.71 4.42
N ARG A 34 0.36 13.36 3.17
CA ARG A 34 -0.44 14.17 2.25
C ARG A 34 -1.73 13.50 1.84
N ALA A 35 -2.71 14.31 1.43
CA ALA A 35 -3.99 13.82 0.94
C ALA A 35 -3.91 13.10 -0.43
N GLY A 36 -2.82 13.26 -1.18
CA GLY A 36 -2.63 12.66 -2.51
C GLY A 36 -1.16 12.55 -2.92
N PRO A 37 -0.85 11.83 -4.02
CA PRO A 37 0.50 11.49 -4.47
C PRO A 37 1.20 12.66 -5.19
N SER A 38 1.26 13.83 -4.56
CA SER A 38 1.97 15.01 -5.07
C SER A 38 2.20 16.03 -3.95
N ILE A 39 3.23 16.87 -4.12
CA ILE A 39 3.54 17.98 -3.22
C ILE A 39 2.45 19.07 -3.21
N HIS A 40 1.58 19.08 -4.22
CA HIS A 40 0.49 20.05 -4.33
C HIS A 40 -0.76 19.64 -3.52
N HIS A 41 -0.84 18.40 -3.03
CA HIS A 41 -1.94 18.00 -2.16
C HIS A 41 -1.73 18.49 -0.72
N ALA A 42 -2.85 18.77 -0.05
CA ALA A 42 -2.88 19.24 1.33
C ALA A 42 -2.09 18.32 2.28
N LEU A 43 -1.37 18.93 3.22
CA LEU A 43 -0.72 18.25 4.33
C LEU A 43 -1.78 17.80 5.33
N ARG A 44 -1.76 16.51 5.68
CA ARG A 44 -2.66 15.89 6.66
C ARG A 44 -1.97 15.66 8.00
N GLY A 45 -0.66 15.52 7.99
CA GLY A 45 0.09 15.30 9.20
C GLY A 45 1.56 15.08 8.93
N PHE A 46 2.22 14.60 9.96
CA PHE A 46 3.66 14.49 10.03
C PHE A 46 4.03 13.18 10.74
N ILE A 47 5.01 12.47 10.21
CA ILE A 47 5.49 11.19 10.72
C ILE A 47 6.97 11.34 11.08
N PRO A 48 7.36 11.18 12.35
CA PRO A 48 8.76 11.27 12.75
C PRO A 48 9.60 10.13 12.15
N ALA A 49 10.89 10.37 11.97
CA ALA A 49 11.85 9.32 11.61
C ALA A 49 11.82 8.15 12.62
N GLY A 50 12.19 6.95 12.16
CA GLY A 50 12.22 5.72 12.95
C GLY A 50 10.87 5.02 13.13
N HIS A 51 9.76 5.64 12.72
CA HIS A 51 8.44 5.03 12.85
C HIS A 51 8.23 3.90 11.85
N LEU A 52 7.66 2.80 12.35
CA LEU A 52 7.14 1.71 11.53
C LEU A 52 5.77 2.11 10.98
N ILE A 53 5.60 1.99 9.67
CA ILE A 53 4.35 2.25 8.97
C ILE A 53 3.96 1.07 8.10
N THR A 54 2.67 0.98 7.80
CA THR A 54 2.14 0.01 6.85
C THR A 54 1.89 0.70 5.51
N VAL A 55 2.50 0.17 4.45
CA VAL A 55 2.37 0.63 3.07
C VAL A 55 1.44 -0.32 2.31
N TYR A 56 0.38 0.21 1.70
CA TYR A 56 -0.60 -0.60 0.97
C TYR A 56 -0.36 -0.63 -0.54
N SER A 57 0.06 0.49 -1.09
CA SER A 57 0.30 0.63 -2.52
C SER A 57 1.28 1.76 -2.76
N CYS A 58 1.94 1.75 -3.91
CA CYS A 58 2.74 2.86 -4.35
C CYS A 58 2.43 3.18 -5.81
N LYS A 59 2.46 4.48 -6.12
CA LYS A 59 2.28 5.04 -7.44
C LYS A 59 3.39 6.06 -7.68
N ASN A 60 4.23 5.78 -8.66
CA ASN A 60 5.43 6.58 -8.96
C ASN A 60 6.32 6.70 -7.70
N ASN A 61 6.61 7.94 -7.26
CA ASN A 61 7.46 8.22 -6.09
C ASN A 61 6.65 8.44 -4.79
N TRP A 62 5.42 7.94 -4.74
CA TRP A 62 4.50 8.10 -3.62
C TRP A 62 3.93 6.76 -3.20
N CYS A 63 3.85 6.55 -1.90
CA CYS A 63 3.25 5.36 -1.31
C CYS A 63 2.06 5.76 -0.45
N GLN A 64 0.95 5.05 -0.62
CA GLN A 64 -0.20 5.13 0.25
C GLN A 64 0.05 4.29 1.49
N ILE A 65 -0.13 4.90 2.64
CA ILE A 65 0.21 4.32 3.94
C ILE A 65 -0.93 4.52 4.92
N ASN A 66 -0.94 3.74 5.99
CA ASN A 66 -1.68 4.06 7.21
C ASN A 66 -0.71 4.37 8.34
N TYR A 67 -0.98 5.47 9.04
CA TYR A 67 -0.26 5.87 10.23
C TYR A 67 -1.26 6.44 11.24
N ASP A 68 -1.29 5.88 12.44
CA ASP A 68 -2.18 6.31 13.53
C ASP A 68 -3.66 6.45 13.08
N SER A 69 -4.19 5.40 12.45
CA SER A 69 -5.54 5.35 11.86
C SER A 69 -5.80 6.34 10.71
N GLN A 70 -4.80 7.09 10.26
CA GLN A 70 -4.90 8.02 9.14
C GLN A 70 -4.28 7.43 7.88
N THR A 71 -5.08 7.37 6.82
CA THR A 71 -4.59 6.97 5.49
C THR A 71 -4.18 8.19 4.69
N GLY A 72 -3.01 8.12 4.06
CA GLY A 72 -2.53 9.19 3.19
C GLY A 72 -1.33 8.77 2.36
N TRP A 73 -0.69 9.74 1.73
CA TRP A 73 0.39 9.54 0.79
C TRP A 73 1.68 10.15 1.30
N VAL A 74 2.77 9.39 1.22
CA VAL A 74 4.11 9.82 1.59
C VAL A 74 5.09 9.56 0.45
N SER A 75 6.20 10.27 0.40
CA SER A 75 7.20 10.03 -0.64
C SER A 75 7.99 8.75 -0.35
N SER A 76 8.06 7.85 -1.34
CA SER A 76 8.74 6.55 -1.22
C SER A 76 10.24 6.68 -0.93
N ARG A 77 10.85 7.80 -1.31
CA ARG A 77 12.28 8.09 -1.09
C ARG A 77 12.70 8.16 0.38
N TYR A 78 11.74 8.27 1.29
CA TYR A 78 11.97 8.35 2.74
C TYR A 78 11.49 7.10 3.47
N LEU A 79 11.27 6.00 2.74
CA LEU A 79 10.85 4.71 3.26
C LEU A 79 11.98 3.69 3.11
N SER A 80 12.21 2.94 4.18
CA SER A 80 13.03 1.74 4.17
C SER A 80 12.11 0.54 4.38
N PHE A 81 11.83 -0.23 3.34
CA PHE A 81 10.92 -1.37 3.39
C PHE A 81 11.50 -2.51 4.21
N LYS A 82 10.65 -3.21 4.95
CA LYS A 82 11.01 -4.38 5.75
C LYS A 82 10.51 -5.64 5.05
N ASN A 83 11.39 -6.58 4.74
CA ASN A 83 11.02 -7.92 4.27
C ASN A 83 11.62 -8.95 5.24
N GLY A 84 10.76 -9.63 6.00
CA GLY A 84 11.21 -10.48 7.09
C GLY A 84 11.96 -9.68 8.17
N ASN A 85 13.22 -10.04 8.44
CA ASN A 85 14.07 -9.35 9.41
C ASN A 85 14.96 -8.25 8.77
N ASP A 86 14.92 -8.10 7.45
CA ASP A 86 15.83 -7.24 6.69
C ASP A 86 15.18 -5.91 6.29
N LEU A 87 16.00 -4.85 6.14
CA LEU A 87 15.60 -3.50 5.75
C LEU A 87 16.20 -3.12 4.38
N TYR A 88 15.39 -2.49 3.51
CA TYR A 88 15.74 -2.15 2.12
C TYR A 88 15.41 -0.69 1.80
N TYR A 89 16.36 0.05 1.20
CA TYR A 89 16.24 1.50 0.97
C TYR A 89 15.64 1.92 -0.38
N THR A 90 15.48 1.01 -1.34
CA THR A 90 15.03 1.37 -2.69
C THR A 90 13.76 0.62 -3.09
N TYR A 91 12.84 1.33 -3.74
CA TYR A 91 11.65 0.75 -4.33
C TYR A 91 11.65 1.00 -5.84
N THR A 92 11.86 -0.07 -6.62
CA THR A 92 11.75 -0.04 -8.08
C THR A 92 10.52 -0.84 -8.47
N ILE A 93 9.48 -0.18 -8.98
CA ILE A 93 8.27 -0.84 -9.50
C ILE A 93 8.60 -1.36 -10.90
N SER A 94 9.06 -2.60 -11.00
CA SER A 94 8.93 -3.35 -12.24
C SER A 94 7.74 -4.28 -12.06
N SER A 95 6.74 -4.20 -12.95
CA SER A 95 5.39 -4.76 -12.84
C SER A 95 5.27 -6.29 -12.63
N SER A 96 6.31 -6.97 -12.18
CA SER A 96 6.31 -8.40 -11.88
C SER A 96 7.22 -8.80 -10.71
N SER A 97 8.04 -7.88 -10.15
CA SER A 97 9.05 -8.23 -9.14
C SER A 97 9.39 -7.02 -8.26
N ILE A 98 9.18 -7.12 -6.95
CA ILE A 98 9.76 -6.17 -5.99
C ILE A 98 11.27 -6.48 -5.93
N ILE A 99 12.09 -5.63 -6.53
CA ILE A 99 13.56 -5.77 -6.43
C ILE A 99 14.02 -5.03 -5.18
N TYR A 100 14.38 -5.84 -4.18
CA TYR A 100 14.95 -5.39 -2.93
C TYR A 100 16.48 -5.31 -3.08
N HIS A 101 17.08 -4.13 -2.93
CA HIS A 101 18.53 -3.98 -2.90
C HIS A 101 19.03 -4.08 -1.45
N HIS A 102 19.72 -5.19 -1.13
CA HIS A 102 20.36 -5.46 0.17
C HIS A 102 21.73 -4.78 0.27
N TYR A 103 22.30 -4.68 1.47
CA TYR A 103 23.71 -4.37 1.71
C TYR A 103 24.53 -5.64 1.90
#